data_AF-A0A3L7BME2-F1
#
_entry.id   AF-A0A3L7BME2-F1
#
_cell.length_a   1.000
_cell.length_b   1.000
_cell.length_c   1.000
_cell.angle_alpha   90.00
_cell.angle_beta   90.00
_cell.angle_gamma   90.00
#
_symmetry.space_group_name_H-M   'P 1'
#
loop_
_entity.id
_entity.type
_entity.pdbx_description
1 polymer ?
#
loop_
_entity_poly.entity_id
_entity_poly.type
_entity_poly.pdbx_seq_one_letter_code
_entity_poly.pdbx_strand_id
1 'polypeptide(L)'
;MARLLGNDQTSLMSSRVLGLVRASHPEPAAAVTTVAGLLAWGVGHRPAGVASVVLAVLASQLAVGWTNDALDAERDATVGRTDKPVAAGAVGRRTTAWAAAAAAVACPLLALTTNPTAAFWLTVALVSALLYDWPLKATVFSVLPYAISFGALPAFVVLGLPGEPTPPAWLLTAAACLGAGAHFANVLPDLADDARTGVRGLPHRLGR
;
A
#
# COMPACT_ATOMS: atom_id res chain seq x y z
N MET A 1 -29.17 -1.40 -34.00
CA MET A 1 -28.00 -2.15 -33.51
C MET A 1 -26.96 -1.30 -32.74
N ALA A 2 -27.23 -0.04 -32.40
CA ALA A 2 -26.28 0.84 -31.66
C ALA A 2 -26.61 1.02 -30.16
N ARG A 3 -27.82 0.64 -29.70
CA ARG A 3 -28.26 0.81 -28.29
C ARG A 3 -27.82 -0.29 -27.32
N LEU A 4 -27.35 -1.44 -27.83
CA LEU A 4 -26.89 -2.56 -27.01
C LEU A 4 -25.40 -2.44 -26.64
N LEU A 5 -24.57 -1.87 -27.54
CA LEU A 5 -23.12 -1.72 -27.32
C LEU A 5 -22.77 -0.74 -26.18
N GLY A 6 -23.59 0.29 -25.94
CA GLY A 6 -23.34 1.26 -24.87
C GLY A 6 -23.49 0.68 -23.46
N ASN A 7 -24.51 -0.16 -23.25
CA ASN A 7 -24.81 -0.75 -21.95
C ASN A 7 -23.75 -1.78 -21.53
N ASP A 8 -23.25 -2.55 -22.50
CA ASP A 8 -22.19 -3.54 -22.28
C ASP A 8 -20.86 -2.86 -21.93
N GLN A 9 -20.49 -1.78 -22.62
CA GLN A 9 -19.25 -1.04 -22.31
C GLN A 9 -19.30 -0.38 -20.93
N THR A 10 -20.43 0.23 -20.54
CA THR A 10 -20.59 0.81 -19.20
C THR A 10 -20.56 -0.27 -18.11
N SER A 11 -21.18 -1.43 -18.34
CA SER A 11 -21.12 -2.56 -17.39
C SER A 11 -19.70 -3.11 -17.24
N LEU A 12 -18.94 -3.24 -18.34
CA LEU A 12 -17.56 -3.70 -18.33
C LEU A 12 -16.63 -2.68 -17.65
N MET A 13 -16.84 -1.38 -17.88
CA MET A 13 -16.12 -0.32 -17.17
C MET A 13 -16.41 -0.37 -15.66
N SER A 14 -17.68 -0.52 -15.28
CA SER A 14 -18.07 -0.64 -13.87
C SER A 14 -17.45 -1.87 -13.19
N SER A 15 -17.42 -3.01 -13.88
CA SER A 15 -16.79 -4.24 -13.38
C SER A 15 -15.27 -4.10 -13.24
N ARG A 16 -14.60 -3.42 -14.19
CA ARG A 16 -13.16 -3.15 -14.12
C ARG A 16 -12.80 -2.17 -13.00
N VAL A 17 -13.57 -1.11 -12.82
CA VAL A 17 -13.38 -0.14 -11.72
C VAL A 17 -13.55 -0.84 -10.38
N LEU A 18 -14.62 -1.63 -10.22
CA LEU A 18 -14.82 -2.41 -9.00
C LEU A 18 -13.69 -3.42 -8.76
N GLY A 19 -13.21 -4.08 -9.81
CA GLY A 19 -12.05 -4.97 -9.75
C GLY A 19 -10.79 -4.25 -9.26
N LEU A 20 -10.50 -3.05 -9.77
CA LEU A 20 -9.38 -2.24 -9.31
C LEU A 20 -9.54 -1.77 -7.86
N VAL A 21 -10.75 -1.35 -7.45
CA VAL A 21 -11.02 -0.94 -6.06
C VAL A 21 -10.81 -2.10 -5.09
N ARG A 22 -11.19 -3.32 -5.47
CA ARG A 22 -10.94 -4.50 -4.62
C ARG A 22 -9.45 -4.87 -4.62
N ALA A 23 -8.79 -4.79 -5.77
CA ALA A 23 -7.36 -5.12 -5.90
C ALA A 23 -6.46 -4.13 -5.15
N SER A 24 -6.95 -2.94 -4.80
CA SER A 24 -6.16 -1.98 -4.01
C SER A 24 -6.13 -2.31 -2.52
N HIS A 25 -6.78 -3.39 -2.06
CA HIS A 25 -6.97 -3.68 -0.63
C HIS A 25 -7.62 -2.49 0.10
N PRO A 26 -8.92 -2.22 -0.17
CA PRO A 26 -9.56 -0.97 0.19
C PRO A 26 -9.62 -0.73 1.70
N GLU A 27 -9.69 -1.77 2.53
CA GLU A 27 -9.74 -1.64 3.99
C GLU A 27 -8.38 -1.17 4.55
N PRO A 28 -7.23 -1.82 4.26
CA PRO A 28 -5.91 -1.28 4.61
C PRO A 28 -5.66 0.10 4.01
N ALA A 29 -6.02 0.34 2.74
CA ALA A 29 -5.84 1.61 2.08
C ALA A 29 -6.59 2.73 2.81
N ALA A 30 -7.88 2.53 3.10
CA ALA A 30 -8.70 3.49 3.83
C ALA A 30 -8.16 3.73 5.24
N ALA A 31 -7.76 2.68 5.97
CA ALA A 31 -7.23 2.80 7.32
C ALA A 31 -5.95 3.65 7.38
N VAL A 32 -4.93 3.31 6.57
CA VAL A 32 -3.64 4.03 6.57
C VAL A 32 -3.81 5.47 6.09
N THR A 33 -4.57 5.68 5.01
CA THR A 33 -4.84 7.04 4.50
C THR A 33 -5.60 7.89 5.52
N THR A 34 -6.59 7.33 6.20
CA THR A 34 -7.36 8.05 7.23
C THR A 34 -6.48 8.41 8.42
N VAL A 35 -5.69 7.46 8.94
CA VAL A 35 -4.78 7.70 10.06
C VAL A 35 -3.73 8.77 9.68
N ALA A 36 -3.17 8.72 8.46
CA ALA A 36 -2.23 9.73 8.00
C ALA A 36 -2.88 11.13 7.90
N GLY A 37 -4.11 11.22 7.39
CA GLY A 37 -4.86 12.47 7.33
C GLY A 37 -5.18 13.04 8.72
N LEU A 38 -5.61 12.18 9.65
CA LEU A 38 -5.85 12.56 11.05
C LEU A 38 -4.57 13.00 11.76
N LEU A 39 -3.45 12.31 11.52
CA LEU A 39 -2.15 12.71 12.05
C LEU A 39 -1.74 14.08 11.50
N ALA A 40 -1.85 14.31 10.18
CA ALA A 40 -1.54 15.59 9.57
C ALA A 40 -2.38 16.72 10.14
N TRP A 41 -3.69 16.50 10.29
CA TRP A 41 -4.58 17.44 10.95
C TRP A 41 -4.17 17.69 12.41
N GLY A 42 -3.90 16.63 13.17
CA GLY A 42 -3.54 16.72 14.59
C GLY A 42 -2.21 17.43 14.86
N VAL A 43 -1.23 17.33 13.96
CA VAL A 43 0.05 18.06 14.08
C VAL A 43 0.01 19.48 13.50
N GLY A 44 -1.14 19.92 12.98
CA GLY A 44 -1.37 21.32 12.60
C GLY A 44 -1.18 21.66 11.13
N HIS A 45 -1.27 20.69 10.21
CA HIS A 45 -1.31 21.00 8.78
C HIS A 45 -2.52 21.87 8.43
N ARG A 46 -2.32 22.80 7.49
CA ARG A 46 -3.44 23.53 6.85
C ARG A 46 -4.28 22.53 6.03
N PRO A 47 -5.56 22.83 5.70
CA PRO A 47 -6.40 21.93 4.93
C PRO A 47 -5.77 21.44 3.61
N ALA A 48 -5.05 22.31 2.89
CA ALA A 48 -4.31 21.92 1.69
C ALA A 48 -3.18 20.92 1.97
N GLY A 49 -2.44 21.06 3.07
CA GLY A 49 -1.39 20.12 3.47
C GLY A 49 -1.97 18.75 3.88
N VAL A 50 -3.10 18.75 4.60
CA VAL A 50 -3.84 17.51 4.90
C VAL A 50 -4.27 16.81 3.61
N ALA A 51 -4.80 17.56 2.64
CA ALA A 51 -5.17 17.01 1.33
C ALA A 51 -3.96 16.42 0.60
N SER A 52 -2.81 17.11 0.57
CA SER A 52 -1.57 16.60 0.00
C SER A 52 -1.12 15.28 0.65
N VAL A 53 -1.14 15.20 1.99
CA VAL A 53 -0.83 13.97 2.74
C VAL A 53 -1.78 12.85 2.36
N VAL A 54 -3.09 13.10 2.39
CA VAL A 54 -4.13 12.10 2.07
C VAL A 54 -3.95 11.57 0.65
N LEU A 55 -3.78 12.45 -0.34
CA LEU A 55 -3.64 12.06 -1.74
C LEU A 55 -2.34 11.28 -1.99
N ALA A 56 -1.23 11.73 -1.42
CA ALA A 56 0.06 11.06 -1.58
C ALA A 56 0.07 9.67 -0.91
N VAL A 57 -0.47 9.56 0.30
CA VAL A 57 -0.58 8.27 1.01
C VAL A 57 -1.56 7.35 0.32
N LEU A 58 -2.71 7.86 -0.16
CA LEU A 58 -3.64 7.06 -0.95
C LEU A 58 -2.96 6.51 -2.21
N ALA A 59 -2.21 7.33 -2.95
CA ALA A 59 -1.46 6.88 -4.12
C ALA A 59 -0.44 5.79 -3.76
N SER A 60 0.25 5.92 -2.62
CA SER A 60 1.13 4.86 -2.09
C SER A 60 0.38 3.56 -1.83
N GLN A 61 -0.76 3.62 -1.12
CA GLN A 61 -1.57 2.44 -0.79
C GLN A 61 -2.11 1.75 -2.06
N LEU A 62 -2.58 2.53 -3.04
CA LEU A 62 -3.02 2.00 -4.33
C LEU A 62 -1.88 1.30 -5.08
N ALA A 63 -0.69 1.92 -5.11
CA ALA A 63 0.49 1.35 -5.77
C ALA A 63 0.89 0.01 -5.15
N VAL A 64 0.95 -0.06 -3.82
CA VAL A 64 1.28 -1.29 -3.08
C VAL A 64 0.22 -2.36 -3.28
N GLY A 65 -1.06 -2.05 -3.02
CA GLY A 65 -2.15 -3.03 -3.17
C GLY A 65 -2.22 -3.64 -4.58
N TRP A 66 -2.17 -2.79 -5.61
CA TRP A 66 -2.19 -3.26 -6.99
C TRP A 66 -0.91 -4.03 -7.39
N THR A 67 0.25 -3.65 -6.87
CA THR A 67 1.49 -4.40 -7.11
C THR A 67 1.42 -5.78 -6.49
N ASN A 68 0.96 -5.88 -5.24
CA ASN A 68 0.74 -7.14 -4.54
C ASN A 68 -0.17 -8.08 -5.36
N ASP A 69 -1.37 -7.62 -5.72
CA ASP A 69 -2.36 -8.44 -6.43
C ASP A 69 -1.86 -8.86 -7.83
N ALA A 70 -1.13 -7.98 -8.53
CA ALA A 70 -0.59 -8.28 -9.86
C ALA A 70 0.61 -9.25 -9.84
N LEU A 71 1.44 -9.20 -8.79
CA LEU A 71 2.58 -10.11 -8.61
C LEU A 71 2.13 -11.49 -8.11
N ASP A 72 1.15 -11.51 -7.22
CA ASP A 72 0.67 -12.74 -6.58
C ASP A 72 -0.38 -13.49 -7.40
N ALA A 73 -0.91 -12.87 -8.46
CA ALA A 73 -1.96 -13.42 -9.33
C ALA A 73 -1.83 -14.91 -9.69
N GLU A 74 -0.66 -15.34 -10.18
CA GLU A 74 -0.45 -16.74 -10.59
C GLU A 74 -0.46 -17.68 -9.37
N ARG A 75 0.21 -17.27 -8.29
CA ARG A 75 0.30 -18.03 -7.05
C ARG A 75 -1.08 -18.15 -6.39
N ASP A 76 -1.80 -17.05 -6.28
CA ASP A 76 -3.13 -16.99 -5.68
C ASP A 76 -4.15 -17.80 -6.50
N ALA A 77 -4.02 -17.82 -7.83
CA ALA A 77 -4.82 -18.67 -8.71
C ALA A 77 -4.53 -20.17 -8.50
N THR A 78 -3.27 -20.58 -8.30
CA THR A 78 -2.93 -22.00 -8.09
C THR A 78 -3.52 -22.60 -6.81
N VAL A 79 -3.79 -21.79 -5.79
CA VAL A 79 -4.47 -22.22 -4.55
C VAL A 79 -5.96 -21.85 -4.52
N GLY A 80 -6.51 -21.35 -5.63
CA GLY A 80 -7.95 -21.13 -5.80
C GLY A 80 -8.51 -19.93 -5.04
N ARG A 81 -7.72 -18.88 -4.78
CA ARG A 81 -8.23 -17.65 -4.16
C ARG A 81 -9.23 -16.95 -5.09
N THR A 82 -10.48 -16.88 -4.64
CA THR A 82 -11.58 -16.21 -5.36
C THR A 82 -11.85 -14.79 -4.87
N ASP A 83 -11.28 -14.43 -3.72
CA ASP A 83 -11.39 -13.11 -3.11
C ASP A 83 -10.43 -12.08 -3.77
N LYS A 84 -9.38 -12.56 -4.43
CA LYS A 84 -8.37 -11.75 -5.14
C LYS A 84 -8.81 -11.43 -6.57
N PRO A 85 -9.09 -10.15 -6.91
CA PRO A 85 -9.70 -9.80 -8.20
C PRO A 85 -8.86 -10.14 -9.43
N VAL A 86 -7.53 -10.02 -9.36
CA VAL A 86 -6.68 -10.40 -10.48
C VAL A 86 -6.62 -11.92 -10.65
N ALA A 87 -6.47 -12.67 -9.55
CA ALA A 87 -6.44 -14.14 -9.56
C ALA A 87 -7.77 -14.75 -10.04
N ALA A 88 -8.90 -14.14 -9.66
CA ALA A 88 -10.24 -14.51 -10.09
C ALA A 88 -10.57 -14.07 -11.54
N GLY A 89 -9.67 -13.34 -12.22
CA GLY A 89 -9.87 -12.85 -13.57
C GLY A 89 -10.87 -11.68 -13.70
N ALA A 90 -11.29 -11.06 -12.59
CA ALA A 90 -12.22 -9.93 -12.58
C ALA A 90 -11.57 -8.65 -13.14
N VAL A 91 -10.25 -8.51 -13.02
CA VAL A 91 -9.45 -7.46 -13.65
C VAL A 91 -8.14 -8.04 -14.21
N GLY A 92 -7.70 -7.55 -15.36
CA GLY A 92 -6.50 -8.07 -16.01
C GLY A 92 -5.22 -7.66 -15.28
N ARG A 93 -4.31 -8.61 -15.05
CA ARG A 93 -2.98 -8.39 -14.43
C ARG A 93 -2.22 -7.21 -15.03
N ARG A 94 -2.20 -7.09 -16.36
CA ARG A 94 -1.52 -5.98 -17.07
C ARG A 94 -2.16 -4.63 -16.77
N THR A 95 -3.48 -4.56 -16.67
CA THR A 95 -4.21 -3.34 -16.31
C THR A 95 -3.89 -2.93 -14.88
N THR A 96 -3.92 -3.88 -13.95
CA THR A 96 -3.56 -3.65 -12.54
C THR A 96 -2.11 -3.19 -12.40
N ALA A 97 -1.16 -3.80 -13.13
CA ALA A 97 0.24 -3.39 -13.12
C ALA A 97 0.46 -1.96 -13.66
N TRP A 98 -0.26 -1.55 -14.72
CA TRP A 98 -0.20 -0.18 -15.20
C TRP A 98 -0.80 0.82 -14.20
N ALA A 99 -1.91 0.46 -13.55
CA ALA A 99 -2.50 1.26 -12.48
C ALA A 99 -1.51 1.42 -11.31
N ALA A 100 -0.85 0.33 -10.91
CA ALA A 100 0.19 0.33 -9.89
C ALA A 100 1.35 1.26 -10.25
N ALA A 101 1.88 1.16 -11.48
CA ALA A 101 2.95 2.02 -11.95
C ALA A 101 2.54 3.51 -11.97
N ALA A 102 1.33 3.82 -12.42
CA ALA A 102 0.81 5.19 -12.42
C ALA A 102 0.70 5.74 -11.00
N ALA A 103 0.18 4.95 -10.05
CA ALA A 103 0.08 5.33 -8.65
C ALA A 103 1.46 5.48 -7.99
N ALA A 104 2.41 4.60 -8.31
CA ALA A 104 3.78 4.66 -7.81
C ALA A 104 4.52 5.92 -8.28
N VAL A 105 4.24 6.41 -9.49
CA VAL A 105 4.75 7.70 -10.00
C VAL A 105 3.98 8.87 -9.38
N ALA A 106 2.66 8.77 -9.24
CA ALA A 106 1.85 9.84 -8.66
C ALA A 106 2.19 10.11 -7.18
N CYS A 107 2.48 9.09 -6.39
CA CYS A 107 2.81 9.21 -4.98
C CYS A 107 3.92 10.25 -4.67
N PRO A 108 5.15 10.13 -5.21
CA PRO A 108 6.19 11.13 -4.97
C PRO A 108 5.85 12.51 -5.55
N LEU A 109 5.16 12.57 -6.71
CA LEU A 109 4.74 13.84 -7.31
C LEU A 109 3.74 14.60 -6.44
N LEU A 110 2.77 13.88 -5.86
CA LEU A 110 1.82 14.43 -4.91
C LEU A 110 2.52 14.81 -3.61
N ALA A 111 3.46 14.00 -3.12
CA ALA A 111 4.22 14.29 -1.92
C ALA A 111 5.07 15.56 -2.06
N LEU A 112 5.62 15.81 -3.25
CA LEU A 112 6.40 17.03 -3.57
C LEU A 112 5.58 18.33 -3.43
N THR A 113 4.25 18.25 -3.41
CA THR A 113 3.39 19.42 -3.10
C THR A 113 3.48 19.88 -1.64
N THR A 114 4.09 19.06 -0.76
CA THR A 114 4.46 19.46 0.61
C THR A 114 5.83 20.14 0.61
N ASN A 115 6.91 19.35 0.54
CA ASN A 115 8.28 19.78 0.28
C ASN A 115 9.15 18.56 -0.12
N PRO A 116 10.37 18.77 -0.65
CA PRO A 116 11.25 17.67 -1.07
C PRO A 116 11.67 16.71 0.06
N THR A 117 11.93 17.21 1.26
CA THR A 117 12.37 16.40 2.41
C THR A 117 11.28 15.43 2.86
N ALA A 118 10.05 15.91 2.98
CA ALA A 118 8.88 15.10 3.29
C ALA A 118 8.62 14.08 2.16
N ALA A 119 8.66 14.52 0.90
CA ALA A 119 8.46 13.65 -0.26
C ALA A 119 9.48 12.49 -0.31
N PHE A 120 10.74 12.75 0.06
CA PHE A 120 11.75 11.71 0.18
C PHE A 120 11.32 10.61 1.15
N TRP A 121 10.85 10.96 2.35
CA TRP A 121 10.43 9.97 3.34
C TRP A 121 9.21 9.16 2.91
N LEU A 122 8.22 9.78 2.27
CA LEU A 122 7.10 9.00 1.72
C LEU A 122 7.56 8.09 0.57
N THR A 123 8.52 8.53 -0.24
CA THR A 123 9.11 7.70 -1.31
C THR A 123 9.88 6.52 -0.73
N VAL A 124 10.62 6.71 0.37
CA VAL A 124 11.27 5.62 1.12
C VAL A 124 10.22 4.62 1.62
N ALA A 125 9.10 5.10 2.19
CA ALA A 125 8.02 4.24 2.62
C ALA A 125 7.43 3.43 1.45
N LEU A 126 7.14 4.07 0.32
CA LEU A 126 6.63 3.41 -0.89
C LEU A 126 7.59 2.34 -1.40
N VAL A 127 8.87 2.68 -1.60
CA VAL A 127 9.89 1.73 -2.07
C VAL A 127 10.03 0.56 -1.10
N SER A 128 10.00 0.84 0.20
CA SER A 128 10.06 -0.18 1.24
C SER A 128 8.87 -1.14 1.17
N ALA A 129 7.65 -0.62 1.04
CA ALA A 129 6.44 -1.42 0.89
C ALA A 129 6.42 -2.23 -0.42
N LEU A 130 6.89 -1.68 -1.55
CA LEU A 130 7.02 -2.44 -2.80
C LEU A 130 8.07 -3.56 -2.69
N LEU A 131 9.16 -3.32 -1.95
CA LEU A 131 10.14 -4.37 -1.65
C LEU A 131 9.58 -5.47 -0.76
N TYR A 132 8.56 -5.18 0.05
CA TYR A 132 7.80 -6.22 0.74
C TYR A 132 7.11 -7.13 -0.26
N ASP A 133 6.31 -6.56 -1.17
CA ASP A 133 5.55 -7.32 -2.17
C ASP A 133 6.47 -8.25 -2.97
N TRP A 134 7.66 -7.77 -3.34
CA TRP A 134 8.74 -8.61 -3.82
C TRP A 134 10.11 -7.91 -3.73
N PRO A 135 11.19 -8.59 -3.30
CA PRO A 135 11.28 -10.01 -2.94
C PRO A 135 11.18 -10.28 -1.42
N LEU A 136 11.07 -9.26 -0.57
CA LEU A 136 11.41 -9.39 0.85
C LEU A 136 10.39 -10.17 1.69
N LYS A 137 9.09 -10.22 1.31
CA LYS A 137 8.07 -10.96 2.08
C LYS A 137 8.42 -12.43 2.31
N ALA A 138 9.16 -13.05 1.38
CA ALA A 138 9.57 -14.46 1.48
C ALA A 138 10.92 -14.67 2.20
N THR A 139 11.47 -13.63 2.83
CA THR A 139 12.81 -13.66 3.46
C THR A 139 12.77 -13.38 4.97
N VAL A 140 13.87 -13.61 5.69
CA VAL A 140 14.03 -13.16 7.09
C VAL A 140 13.84 -11.65 7.24
N PHE A 141 14.03 -10.88 6.17
CA PHE A 141 13.91 -9.43 6.20
C PHE A 141 12.47 -8.93 6.02
N SER A 142 11.48 -9.83 5.90
CA SER A 142 10.06 -9.47 5.71
C SER A 142 9.47 -8.47 6.72
N VAL A 143 10.04 -8.37 7.94
CA VAL A 143 9.60 -7.41 8.95
C VAL A 143 10.14 -5.99 8.70
N LEU A 144 11.29 -5.85 8.04
CA LEU A 144 11.94 -4.56 7.83
C LEU A 144 11.09 -3.60 7.01
N PRO A 145 10.44 -4.02 5.90
CA PRO A 145 9.54 -3.15 5.17
C PRO A 145 8.44 -2.50 6.00
N TYR A 146 7.82 -3.27 6.91
CA TYR A 146 6.79 -2.75 7.79
C TYR A 146 7.36 -1.74 8.78
N ALA A 147 8.49 -2.05 9.42
CA ALA A 147 9.12 -1.13 10.36
C ALA A 147 9.55 0.19 9.68
N ILE A 148 10.16 0.11 8.51
CA ILE A 148 10.60 1.28 7.73
C ILE A 148 9.39 2.09 7.25
N SER A 149 8.40 1.45 6.64
CA SER A 149 7.22 2.14 6.09
C SER A 149 6.42 2.85 7.17
N PHE A 150 6.17 2.18 8.30
CA PHE A 150 5.46 2.80 9.42
C PHE A 150 6.27 3.89 10.10
N GLY A 151 7.60 3.77 10.20
CA GLY A 151 8.46 4.83 10.75
C GLY A 151 8.56 6.04 9.82
N ALA A 152 8.60 5.82 8.50
CA ALA A 152 8.72 6.89 7.50
C ALA A 152 7.43 7.70 7.32
N LEU A 153 6.25 7.12 7.54
CA LEU A 153 4.97 7.81 7.44
C LEU A 153 4.83 9.04 8.37
N PRO A 154 5.04 8.95 9.69
CA PRO A 154 5.03 10.12 10.56
C PRO A 154 6.20 11.07 10.28
N ALA A 155 7.34 10.60 9.77
CA ALA A 155 8.42 11.47 9.31
C ALA A 155 7.95 12.35 8.14
N PHE A 156 7.31 11.77 7.13
CA PHE A 156 6.67 12.49 6.02
C PHE A 156 5.69 13.54 6.54
N VAL A 157 4.79 13.16 7.45
CA VAL A 157 3.76 14.06 7.96
C VAL A 157 4.38 15.23 8.76
N VAL A 158 5.32 14.97 9.66
CA VAL A 158 5.90 16.04 10.50
C VAL A 158 6.82 16.96 9.69
N LEU A 159 7.68 16.40 8.82
CA LEU A 159 8.54 17.19 7.94
C LEU A 159 7.76 17.99 6.91
N GLY A 160 6.52 17.59 6.61
CA GLY A 160 5.61 18.34 5.74
C GLY A 160 5.13 19.68 6.31
N LEU A 161 5.34 19.95 7.60
CA LEU A 161 4.98 21.22 8.22
C LEU A 161 5.91 22.37 7.79
N PRO A 162 5.43 23.63 7.80
CA PRO A 162 6.29 24.79 7.58
C PRO A 162 7.48 24.80 8.55
N GLY A 163 8.68 25.04 8.02
CA GLY A 163 9.92 25.05 8.80
C GLY A 163 10.56 23.67 9.01
N GLU A 164 10.01 22.60 8.41
CA GLU A 164 10.56 21.24 8.42
C GLU A 164 11.02 20.77 9.82
N PRO A 165 10.12 20.81 10.83
CA PRO A 165 10.49 20.47 12.20
C PRO A 165 11.01 19.04 12.25
N THR A 166 12.01 18.80 13.10
CA THR A 166 12.56 17.46 13.29
C THR A 166 11.49 16.55 13.90
N PRO A 167 11.15 15.42 13.26
CA PRO A 167 10.22 14.46 13.84
C PRO A 167 10.74 13.93 15.17
N PRO A 168 9.92 13.87 16.23
CA PRO A 168 10.35 13.31 17.50
C PRO A 168 10.78 11.84 17.32
N ALA A 169 11.99 11.49 17.78
CA ALA A 169 12.53 10.14 17.59
C ALA A 169 11.64 9.04 18.19
N TRP A 170 10.94 9.33 19.30
CA TRP A 170 9.99 8.42 19.92
C TRP A 170 8.80 8.10 18.99
N LEU A 171 8.36 9.06 18.17
CA LEU A 171 7.24 8.87 17.25
C LEU A 171 7.63 7.92 16.12
N LEU A 172 8.83 8.12 15.55
CA LEU A 172 9.33 7.27 14.47
C LEU A 172 9.57 5.83 14.96
N THR A 173 10.17 5.69 16.14
CA THR A 173 10.45 4.38 16.74
C THR A 173 9.19 3.65 17.17
N ALA A 174 8.23 4.33 17.81
CA ALA A 174 6.93 3.73 18.16
C ALA A 174 6.17 3.27 16.93
N ALA A 175 6.13 4.08 15.86
CA ALA A 175 5.48 3.69 14.62
C ALA A 175 6.21 2.50 13.96
N ALA A 176 7.54 2.49 13.92
CA ALA A 176 8.30 1.34 13.41
C ALA A 176 8.02 0.05 14.20
N CYS A 177 7.94 0.12 15.53
CA CYS A 177 7.56 -1.01 16.37
C CYS A 177 6.13 -1.48 16.10
N LEU A 178 5.18 -0.54 15.93
CA LEU A 178 3.80 -0.84 15.55
C LEU A 178 3.75 -1.55 14.18
N GLY A 179 4.51 -1.06 13.19
CA GLY A 179 4.62 -1.69 11.89
C GLY A 179 5.17 -3.10 11.99
N ALA A 180 6.26 -3.30 12.74
CA ALA A 180 6.82 -4.62 12.97
C ALA A 180 5.79 -5.57 13.60
N GLY A 181 5.03 -5.12 14.61
CA GLY A 181 3.94 -5.92 15.19
C GLY A 181 2.81 -6.21 14.21
N ALA A 182 2.40 -5.21 13.41
CA ALA A 182 1.38 -5.35 12.38
C ALA A 182 1.79 -6.38 11.30
N HIS A 183 3.08 -6.49 10.96
CA HIS A 183 3.58 -7.54 10.08
C HIS A 183 3.26 -8.94 10.60
N PHE A 184 3.55 -9.21 11.88
CA PHE A 184 3.24 -10.50 12.48
C PHE A 184 1.73 -10.75 12.53
N ALA A 185 0.93 -9.75 12.89
CA ALA A 185 -0.52 -9.86 12.92
C ALA A 185 -1.12 -10.11 11.53
N ASN A 186 -0.57 -9.50 10.48
CA ASN A 186 -1.02 -9.66 9.10
C ASN A 186 -0.67 -11.04 8.53
N VAL A 187 0.48 -11.60 8.89
CA VAL A 187 0.93 -12.92 8.39
C VAL A 187 0.26 -14.07 9.13
N LEU A 188 -0.12 -13.89 10.40
CA LEU A 188 -0.59 -14.98 11.25
C LEU A 188 -1.81 -15.76 10.69
N PRO A 189 -2.87 -15.12 10.15
CA PRO A 189 -4.02 -15.84 9.60
C PRO A 189 -3.68 -16.70 8.37
N ASP A 190 -2.74 -16.22 7.55
CA ASP A 190 -2.41 -16.82 6.24
C ASP A 190 -1.16 -17.71 6.28
N LEU A 191 -0.58 -17.93 7.47
CA LEU A 191 0.75 -18.55 7.66
C LEU A 191 0.89 -19.94 7.00
N ALA A 192 -0.16 -20.77 7.05
CA ALA A 192 -0.16 -22.08 6.42
C ALA A 192 -0.25 -22.00 4.88
N ASP A 193 -1.06 -21.07 4.37
CA ASP A 193 -1.31 -20.89 2.94
C ASP A 193 -0.11 -20.26 2.23
N ASP A 194 0.51 -19.27 2.88
CA ASP A 194 1.78 -18.68 2.49
C ASP A 194 2.88 -19.76 2.41
N ALA A 195 2.98 -20.62 3.42
CA ALA A 195 3.97 -21.70 3.42
C ALA A 195 3.75 -22.72 2.28
N ARG A 196 2.50 -23.03 1.94
CA ARG A 196 2.14 -23.92 0.81
C ARG A 196 2.52 -23.32 -0.54
N THR A 197 2.53 -22.00 -0.64
CA THR A 197 2.86 -21.27 -1.88
C THR A 197 4.32 -20.77 -1.94
N GLY A 198 5.16 -21.20 -0.98
CA GLY A 198 6.59 -20.91 -0.96
C GLY A 198 6.99 -19.60 -0.27
N VAL A 199 6.04 -18.85 0.29
CA VAL A 199 6.34 -17.67 1.12
C VAL A 199 6.83 -18.12 2.50
N ARG A 200 8.06 -17.75 2.83
CA ARG A 200 8.68 -18.10 4.13
C ARG A 200 9.38 -16.90 4.76
N GLY A 201 8.58 -15.93 5.16
CA GLY A 201 9.00 -14.74 5.90
C GLY A 201 9.53 -15.05 7.31
N LEU A 202 9.86 -14.01 8.07
CA LEU A 202 10.32 -14.11 9.45
C LEU A 202 9.27 -14.76 10.38
N PRO A 203 7.95 -14.39 10.33
CA PRO A 203 6.95 -15.03 11.18
C PRO A 203 6.88 -16.55 11.00
N HIS A 204 6.96 -17.03 9.76
CA HIS A 204 6.99 -18.46 9.43
C HIS A 204 8.18 -19.22 10.02
N ARG A 205 9.30 -18.53 10.24
CA ARG A 205 10.53 -19.14 10.78
C ARG A 205 10.54 -19.16 12.31
N LEU A 206 9.85 -18.22 12.94
CA LEU A 206 9.73 -18.11 14.39
C LEU A 206 8.55 -18.91 14.95
N GLY A 207 7.46 -19.07 14.19
CA GLY A 207 6.27 -19.81 14.60
C GLY A 207 6.35 -21.32 14.37
N ARG A 208 7.56 -21.90 14.38
CA ARG A 208 7.79 -23.35 14.32
C ARG A 208 7.90 -23.95 15.71
#